data_AF-A0A7S0T5T4-F1
#
_entry.id   AF-A0A7S0T5T4-F1
#
_cell.length_a   1.000
_cell.length_b   1.000
_cell.length_c   1.000
_cell.angle_alpha   90.00
_cell.angle_beta   90.00
_cell.angle_gamma   90.00
#
_symmetry.space_group_name_H-M   'P 1'
#
loop_
_entity.id
_entity.type
_entity.pdbx_description
1 polymer ?
#
loop_
_entity_poly.entity_id
_entity_poly.type
_entity_poly.pdbx_seq_one_letter_code
_entity_poly.pdbx_strand_id
1 'polypeptide(L)'
;VGRGWSENREGAGGGEEDSKMGRGPKKHLKRLAAPNHWMLDKLTGVWAPKPSSGPHKTRECLPLMIILRNRLKYALTGREVMQIVMARLVKVDNKVRTDKCFPAGFQDVVSLEKTNELFRLLYDVKGKFILHRITKEEASYKLCKVVKCAKGPRGIPYIATHDGRTIRFPDPMIKVDDTVMVDLETGKVKDFVKFDVGNLIMSTGGHNQGRVGVLHHREKHPGSTEIVHVKDSRGNVFATRKGNIFVIGKGNKPLISLPKDKGIKKTILEKAAESNALLPEV
;
A
#
# COMPACT_ATOMS: atom_id res chain seq x y z
N VAL A 1 21.18 21.47 80.56
CA VAL A 1 20.31 20.27 80.68
C VAL A 1 20.41 19.52 79.37
N GLY A 2 21.04 18.34 79.39
CA GLY A 2 21.51 17.64 78.19
C GLY A 2 20.59 16.54 77.66
N ARG A 3 21.22 15.71 76.80
CA ARG A 3 20.75 14.53 76.01
C ARG A 3 20.15 14.92 74.65
N GLY A 4 20.59 14.46 73.47
CA GLY A 4 21.50 13.38 73.08
C GLY A 4 20.75 12.24 72.38
N TRP A 5 21.27 11.79 71.21
CA TRP A 5 21.03 10.52 70.49
C TRP A 5 19.68 10.38 69.74
N SER A 6 19.52 9.74 68.57
CA SER A 6 20.38 9.03 67.60
C SER A 6 19.55 8.55 66.38
N GLU A 7 20.13 8.62 65.17
CA GLU A 7 20.14 7.64 64.05
C GLU A 7 18.90 6.88 63.47
N ASN A 8 19.02 6.67 62.15
CA ASN A 8 18.53 5.55 61.30
C ASN A 8 17.04 5.57 60.86
N ARG A 9 16.63 5.18 59.64
CA ARG A 9 17.22 4.41 58.54
C ARG A 9 16.33 4.52 57.27
N GLU A 10 16.92 4.23 56.11
CA GLU A 10 16.31 3.55 54.95
C GLU A 10 15.21 4.25 54.13
N GLY A 11 15.64 4.95 53.08
CA GLY A 11 14.80 5.27 51.92
C GLY A 11 14.56 4.03 51.05
N ALA A 12 13.54 3.25 51.42
CA ALA A 12 12.91 2.28 50.52
C ALA A 12 11.87 3.01 49.66
N GLY A 13 12.09 3.05 48.34
CA GLY A 13 11.19 3.73 47.42
C GLY A 13 11.53 3.46 45.96
N GLY A 14 11.88 2.22 45.61
CA GLY A 14 11.87 1.75 44.23
C GLY A 14 10.43 1.65 43.74
N GLY A 15 9.86 2.80 43.35
CA GLY A 15 8.55 2.89 42.73
C GLY A 15 8.61 2.37 41.31
N GLU A 16 8.23 1.12 41.13
CA GLU A 16 7.82 0.53 39.85
C GLU A 16 6.54 1.26 39.38
N GLU A 17 6.70 2.43 38.76
CA GLU A 17 5.62 3.06 37.98
C GLU A 17 5.43 2.29 36.67
N ASP A 18 4.79 1.14 36.81
CA ASP A 18 4.32 0.35 35.68
C ASP A 18 3.15 1.09 35.03
N SER A 19 3.50 2.05 34.16
CA SER A 19 2.55 2.93 33.50
C SER A 19 1.53 2.10 32.70
N LYS A 20 0.28 2.04 33.19
CA LYS A 20 -0.89 1.46 32.52
C LYS A 20 -1.22 2.21 31.21
N MET A 21 -0.37 2.08 30.19
CA MET A 21 -0.53 2.68 28.86
C MET A 21 -1.41 1.81 27.95
N GLY A 22 -2.65 1.58 28.39
CA GLY A 22 -3.62 0.69 27.73
C GLY A 22 -4.99 1.32 27.49
N ARG A 23 -5.09 2.63 27.22
CA ARG A 23 -6.40 3.27 27.00
C ARG A 23 -6.42 4.11 25.71
N GLY A 24 -7.19 3.64 24.73
CA GLY A 24 -7.53 4.39 23.51
C GLY A 24 -6.59 4.20 22.30
N PRO A 25 -6.92 4.82 21.16
CA PRO A 25 -6.13 4.71 19.94
C PRO A 25 -4.77 5.39 20.13
N LYS A 26 -3.68 4.63 19.92
CA LYS A 26 -2.31 5.18 19.96
C LYS A 26 -2.20 6.32 18.96
N LYS A 27 -1.60 7.46 19.30
CA LYS A 27 -1.41 8.60 18.37
C LYS A 27 -0.03 8.62 17.71
N HIS A 28 0.93 7.88 18.26
CA HIS A 28 2.31 7.87 17.81
C HIS A 28 2.72 6.52 17.21
N LEU A 29 3.73 6.54 16.33
CA LEU A 29 4.35 5.35 15.74
C LEU A 29 5.87 5.48 15.88
N LYS A 30 6.49 4.55 16.62
CA LYS A 30 7.95 4.47 16.73
C LYS A 30 8.55 4.10 15.38
N ARG A 31 9.71 4.67 15.04
CA ARG A 31 10.34 4.47 13.73
C ARG A 31 10.73 3.02 13.49
N LEU A 32 11.27 2.34 14.49
CA LEU A 32 11.61 0.92 14.43
C LEU A 32 10.39 0.00 14.23
N ALA A 33 9.20 0.44 14.64
CA ALA A 33 7.94 -0.29 14.46
C ALA A 33 7.22 0.07 13.15
N ALA A 34 7.75 0.99 12.36
CA ALA A 34 7.17 1.36 11.08
C ALA A 34 7.30 0.22 10.07
N PRO A 35 6.42 0.14 9.05
CA PRO A 35 6.54 -0.87 8.01
C PRO A 35 7.89 -0.80 7.27
N ASN A 36 8.60 -1.93 7.18
CA ASN A 36 9.93 -2.02 6.56
C ASN A 36 9.94 -1.51 5.10
N HIS A 37 8.85 -1.68 4.37
CA HIS A 37 8.73 -1.24 2.99
C HIS A 37 8.72 0.29 2.83
N TRP A 38 8.57 1.07 3.90
CA TRP A 38 8.74 2.53 3.88
C TRP A 38 10.20 2.95 3.71
N MET A 39 11.16 2.07 4.00
CA MET A 39 12.59 2.36 3.91
C MET A 39 12.99 3.60 4.73
N LEU A 40 12.49 3.69 5.96
CA LEU A 40 12.97 4.68 6.92
C LEU A 40 14.30 4.20 7.50
N ASP A 41 15.23 5.13 7.67
CA ASP A 41 16.49 4.90 8.35
C ASP A 41 16.27 4.64 9.87
N LYS A 42 17.33 4.22 10.57
CA LYS A 42 17.24 3.95 12.01
C LYS A 42 17.61 5.15 12.91
N LEU A 43 18.33 6.15 12.38
CA LEU A 43 19.11 7.09 13.20
C LEU A 43 18.58 8.53 13.19
N THR A 44 17.95 8.99 12.11
CA THR A 44 17.50 10.38 11.92
C THR A 44 16.24 10.72 12.76
N GLY A 45 15.94 9.97 13.80
CA GLY A 45 14.86 10.26 14.75
C GLY A 45 14.08 9.05 15.26
N VAL A 46 13.45 9.25 16.42
CA VAL A 46 12.74 8.21 17.18
C VAL A 46 11.37 7.84 16.58
N TRP A 47 10.72 8.79 15.93
CA TRP A 47 9.33 8.65 15.46
C TRP A 47 9.25 8.53 13.93
N ALA A 48 8.24 7.79 13.47
CA ALA A 48 7.83 7.73 12.07
C ALA A 48 6.51 8.51 11.87
N PRO A 49 6.25 9.00 10.65
CA PRO A 49 4.93 9.57 10.33
C PRO A 49 3.86 8.50 10.54
N LYS A 50 2.96 8.73 11.50
CA LYS A 50 1.81 7.85 11.69
C LYS A 50 0.77 8.16 10.61
N PRO A 51 0.37 7.20 9.77
CA PRO A 51 -0.67 7.40 8.78
C PRO A 51 -1.99 7.73 9.48
N SER A 52 -2.72 8.68 8.93
CA SER A 52 -4.09 8.99 9.35
C SER A 52 -5.01 7.80 9.04
N SER A 53 -6.12 7.68 9.76
CA SER A 53 -7.17 6.73 9.39
C SER A 53 -7.78 7.15 8.05
N GLY A 54 -7.76 6.25 7.06
CA GLY A 54 -8.19 6.58 5.71
C GLY A 54 -8.44 5.32 4.86
N PRO A 55 -8.40 5.46 3.52
CA PRO A 55 -8.74 4.40 2.57
C PRO A 55 -7.99 3.08 2.79
N HIS A 56 -6.69 3.16 3.09
CA HIS A 56 -5.80 2.01 3.14
C HIS A 56 -5.31 1.71 4.56
N LYS A 57 -5.02 0.45 4.85
CA LYS A 57 -4.51 0.02 6.16
C LYS A 57 -3.11 0.58 6.42
N THR A 58 -2.77 0.82 7.68
CA THR A 58 -1.47 1.38 8.10
C THR A 58 -0.25 0.60 7.57
N ARG A 59 -0.35 -0.73 7.45
CA ARG A 59 0.73 -1.59 6.93
C ARG A 59 0.72 -1.77 5.41
N GLU A 60 -0.28 -1.25 4.72
CA GLU A 60 -0.49 -1.39 3.27
C GLU A 60 -0.64 -0.01 2.60
N CYS A 61 -0.05 1.03 3.20
CA CYS A 61 -0.07 2.39 2.67
C CYS A 61 1.30 3.05 2.77
N LEU A 62 1.47 4.16 2.07
CA LEU A 62 2.61 5.05 2.13
C LEU A 62 2.09 6.49 2.40
N PRO A 63 2.38 7.07 3.58
CA PRO A 63 2.01 8.45 3.88
C PRO A 63 2.55 9.46 2.86
N LEU A 64 1.77 10.49 2.53
CA LEU A 64 2.19 11.58 1.63
C LEU A 64 3.52 12.21 2.03
N MET A 65 3.80 12.33 3.33
CA MET A 65 5.09 12.81 3.83
C MET A 65 6.27 11.94 3.38
N ILE A 66 6.10 10.62 3.33
CA ILE A 66 7.16 9.71 2.88
C ILE A 66 7.29 9.76 1.35
N ILE A 67 6.17 9.91 0.63
CA ILE A 67 6.16 10.08 -0.82
C ILE A 67 6.97 11.32 -1.23
N LEU A 68 6.62 12.49 -0.68
CA LEU A 68 7.24 13.76 -1.08
C LEU A 68 8.70 13.87 -0.61
N ARG A 69 9.01 13.45 0.63
CA ARG A 69 10.34 13.62 1.22
C ARG A 69 11.31 12.49 0.90
N ASN A 70 10.89 11.24 1.08
CA ASN A 70 11.82 10.10 1.01
C ASN A 70 11.90 9.49 -0.39
N ARG A 71 10.79 9.48 -1.16
CA ARG A 71 10.75 8.89 -2.50
C ARG A 71 11.04 9.91 -3.60
N LEU A 72 10.26 10.99 -3.68
CA LEU A 72 10.38 11.99 -4.76
C LEU A 72 11.44 13.06 -4.50
N LYS A 73 11.87 13.23 -3.24
CA LYS A 73 12.91 14.19 -2.84
C LYS A 73 12.56 15.67 -3.14
N TYR A 74 11.28 16.01 -3.24
CA TYR A 74 10.84 17.41 -3.38
C TYR A 74 10.92 18.22 -2.08
N ALA A 75 11.01 17.53 -0.95
CA ALA A 75 11.21 18.12 0.36
C ALA A 75 12.34 17.40 1.09
N LEU A 76 13.10 18.15 1.89
CA LEU A 76 14.11 17.64 2.80
C LEU A 76 13.52 17.42 4.20
N THR A 77 12.66 18.35 4.65
CA THR A 77 12.09 18.33 6.00
C THR A 77 10.57 18.11 6.02
N GLY A 78 10.04 17.73 7.18
CA GLY A 78 8.59 17.60 7.37
C GLY A 78 7.83 18.93 7.31
N ARG A 79 8.52 20.07 7.51
CA ARG A 79 7.95 21.41 7.43
C ARG A 79 7.71 21.83 5.97
N GLU A 80 8.66 21.55 5.08
CA GLU A 80 8.50 21.77 3.64
C GLU A 80 7.37 20.92 3.05
N VAL A 81 7.25 19.65 3.47
CA VAL A 81 6.11 18.80 3.10
C VAL A 81 4.79 19.48 3.46
N MET A 82 4.70 20.04 4.67
CA MET A 82 3.49 20.74 5.12
C MET A 82 3.20 21.96 4.23
N GLN A 83 4.22 22.74 3.85
CA GLN A 83 4.05 23.88 2.95
C GLN A 83 3.53 23.44 1.57
N ILE A 84 4.10 22.39 0.97
CA ILE A 84 3.67 21.85 -0.34
C ILE A 84 2.21 21.40 -0.30
N VAL A 85 1.86 20.65 0.74
CA VAL A 85 0.53 20.06 0.91
C VAL A 85 -0.53 21.13 1.24
N MET A 86 -0.19 22.13 2.06
CA MET A 86 -1.08 23.25 2.38
C MET A 86 -1.27 24.22 1.21
N ALA A 87 -0.31 24.31 0.30
CA ALA A 87 -0.45 25.02 -0.97
C ALA A 87 -1.40 24.31 -1.96
N ARG A 88 -2.03 23.19 -1.57
CA ARG A 88 -3.03 22.44 -2.36
C ARG A 88 -2.53 21.90 -3.70
N LEU A 89 -1.21 21.72 -3.83
CA LEU A 89 -0.56 21.29 -5.07
C LEU A 89 -0.58 19.77 -5.29
N VAL A 90 -0.94 19.01 -4.25
CA VAL A 90 -0.94 17.55 -4.25
C VAL A 90 -2.36 17.04 -4.30
N LYS A 91 -2.66 16.26 -5.33
CA LYS A 91 -3.93 15.57 -5.51
C LYS A 91 -3.71 14.06 -5.41
N VAL A 92 -4.60 13.38 -4.73
CA VAL A 92 -4.68 11.91 -4.72
C VAL A 92 -6.07 11.54 -5.22
N ASP A 93 -6.13 10.73 -6.28
CA ASP A 93 -7.36 10.37 -6.98
C ASP A 93 -8.19 11.59 -7.39
N ASN A 94 -7.56 12.58 -8.02
CA ASN A 94 -8.16 13.87 -8.42
C ASN A 94 -8.72 14.73 -7.28
N LYS A 95 -8.53 14.33 -6.01
CA LYS A 95 -8.94 15.11 -4.84
C LYS A 95 -7.73 15.75 -4.18
N VAL A 96 -7.80 17.06 -3.93
CA VAL A 96 -6.76 17.79 -3.19
C VAL A 96 -6.66 17.21 -1.77
N ARG A 97 -5.44 16.85 -1.36
CA ARG A 97 -5.18 16.35 0.00
C ARG A 97 -4.26 17.33 0.72
N THR A 98 -4.73 17.87 1.84
CA THR A 98 -3.98 18.76 2.73
C THR A 98 -3.39 18.04 3.95
N ASP A 99 -3.69 16.75 4.12
CA ASP A 99 -3.12 15.95 5.20
C ASP A 99 -1.78 15.34 4.78
N LYS A 100 -0.69 15.78 5.43
CA LYS A 100 0.66 15.25 5.22
C LYS A 100 0.79 13.75 5.55
N CYS A 101 -0.06 13.22 6.41
CA CYS A 101 -0.07 11.82 6.82
C CYS A 101 -1.16 10.98 6.12
N PHE A 102 -1.75 11.49 5.04
CA PHE A 102 -2.77 10.77 4.29
C PHE A 102 -2.24 9.42 3.79
N PRO A 103 -2.96 8.30 4.03
CA PRO A 103 -2.51 6.97 3.66
C PRO A 103 -2.82 6.67 2.18
N ALA A 104 -1.94 7.09 1.28
CA ALA A 104 -2.00 6.66 -0.13
C ALA A 104 -1.58 5.19 -0.23
N GLY A 105 -2.29 4.36 -0.99
CA GLY A 105 -2.05 2.93 -1.05
C GLY A 105 -1.93 2.40 -2.47
N PHE A 106 -2.02 1.08 -2.60
CA PHE A 106 -1.95 0.38 -3.87
C PHE A 106 -3.01 0.91 -4.85
N GLN A 107 -2.63 1.13 -6.12
CA GLN A 107 -3.47 1.66 -7.22
C GLN A 107 -3.90 3.13 -7.11
N ASP A 108 -3.59 3.84 -6.02
CA ASP A 108 -3.90 5.27 -5.94
C ASP A 108 -3.05 6.07 -6.94
N VAL A 109 -3.67 7.10 -7.51
CA VAL A 109 -3.02 8.02 -8.44
C VAL A 109 -2.67 9.31 -7.71
N VAL A 110 -1.38 9.62 -7.61
CA VAL A 110 -0.86 10.87 -7.05
C VAL A 110 -0.49 11.80 -8.20
N SER A 111 -1.09 12.99 -8.21
CA SER A 111 -0.85 14.02 -9.23
C SER A 111 -0.27 15.28 -8.59
N LEU A 112 0.74 15.84 -9.26
CA LEU A 112 1.39 17.09 -8.91
C LEU A 112 1.19 18.08 -10.05
N GLU A 113 0.37 19.10 -9.81
CA GLU A 113 -0.09 20.00 -10.88
C GLU A 113 1.03 20.86 -11.44
N LYS A 114 1.89 21.42 -10.57
CA LYS A 114 2.97 22.33 -11.01
C LYS A 114 4.00 21.65 -11.91
N THR A 115 4.32 20.39 -11.64
CA THR A 115 5.31 19.64 -12.41
C THR A 115 4.67 18.81 -13.53
N ASN A 116 3.34 18.78 -13.61
CA ASN A 116 2.58 17.89 -14.50
C ASN A 116 2.98 16.41 -14.37
N GLU A 117 3.51 16.00 -13.20
CA GLU A 117 3.91 14.62 -12.95
C GLU A 117 2.76 13.83 -12.33
N LEU A 118 2.53 12.64 -12.88
CA LEU A 118 1.46 11.73 -12.50
C LEU A 118 2.08 10.40 -12.12
N PHE A 119 1.70 9.89 -10.94
CA PHE A 119 2.24 8.67 -10.39
C PHE A 119 1.14 7.72 -9.98
N ARG A 120 1.30 6.43 -10.28
CA ARG A 120 0.51 5.34 -9.71
C ARG A 120 1.33 4.62 -8.64
N LEU A 121 0.74 4.39 -7.47
CA LEU A 121 1.38 3.60 -6.43
C LEU A 121 1.24 2.11 -6.76
N LEU A 122 2.38 1.46 -7.02
CA LEU A 122 2.47 0.03 -7.29
C LEU A 122 3.48 -0.62 -6.35
N TYR A 123 3.45 -1.95 -6.31
CA TYR A 123 4.50 -2.72 -5.67
C TYR A 123 5.61 -3.05 -6.66
N ASP A 124 6.84 -2.88 -6.19
CA ASP A 124 8.02 -3.49 -6.78
C ASP A 124 8.12 -4.96 -6.34
N VAL A 125 8.87 -5.76 -7.09
CA VAL A 125 9.08 -7.19 -6.87
C VAL A 125 9.80 -7.51 -5.55
N LYS A 126 10.42 -6.49 -4.93
CA LYS A 126 10.99 -6.54 -3.59
C LYS A 126 9.95 -6.30 -2.47
N GLY A 127 8.66 -6.14 -2.80
CA GLY A 127 7.59 -5.84 -1.83
C GLY A 127 7.58 -4.40 -1.33
N LYS A 128 8.13 -3.46 -2.11
CA LYS A 128 8.22 -2.04 -1.75
C LYS A 128 7.26 -1.21 -2.59
N PHE A 129 6.71 -0.13 -2.03
CA PHE A 129 5.98 0.83 -2.85
C PHE A 129 6.94 1.61 -3.74
N ILE A 130 6.61 1.62 -5.03
CA ILE A 130 7.22 2.44 -6.08
C ILE A 130 6.18 3.42 -6.62
N LEU A 131 6.64 4.64 -6.91
CA LEU A 131 5.86 5.66 -7.61
C LEU A 131 6.16 5.50 -9.09
N HIS A 132 5.26 4.82 -9.80
CA HIS A 132 5.41 4.58 -11.21
C HIS A 132 4.84 5.77 -11.98
N ARG A 133 5.65 6.43 -12.82
CA ARG A 133 5.19 7.53 -13.68
C ARG A 133 4.22 6.99 -14.73
N ILE A 134 3.08 7.67 -14.89
CA ILE A 134 2.01 7.29 -15.82
C ILE A 134 1.64 8.44 -16.75
N THR A 135 0.90 8.14 -17.81
CA THR A 135 0.33 9.14 -18.73
C THR A 135 -0.94 9.77 -18.16
N LYS A 136 -1.37 10.90 -18.75
CA LYS A 136 -2.63 11.57 -18.38
C LYS A 136 -3.86 10.68 -18.59
N GLU A 137 -3.87 9.90 -19.67
CA GLU A 137 -4.96 8.97 -19.97
C GLU A 137 -5.09 7.90 -18.90
N GLU A 138 -3.99 7.28 -18.49
CA GLU A 138 -3.99 6.26 -17.44
C GLU A 138 -4.31 6.85 -16.05
N ALA A 139 -3.98 8.12 -15.82
CA ALA A 139 -4.31 8.82 -14.58
C ALA A 139 -5.81 9.14 -14.44
N SER A 140 -6.60 9.06 -15.51
CA SER A 140 -8.06 9.30 -15.46
C SER A 140 -8.82 8.17 -14.77
N TYR A 141 -8.22 6.98 -14.61
CA TYR A 141 -8.86 5.83 -14.00
C TYR A 141 -7.96 5.14 -13.00
N LYS A 142 -8.55 4.27 -12.18
CA LYS A 142 -7.79 3.30 -11.40
C LYS A 142 -8.52 1.98 -11.25
N LEU A 143 -7.76 0.95 -10.93
CA LEU A 143 -8.30 -0.36 -10.64
C LEU A 143 -8.64 -0.47 -9.15
N CYS A 144 -9.82 -1.00 -8.86
CA CYS A 144 -10.31 -1.22 -7.51
C CYS A 144 -10.80 -2.67 -7.35
N LYS A 145 -10.16 -3.44 -6.47
CA LYS A 145 -10.67 -4.76 -6.10
C LYS A 145 -11.94 -4.64 -5.26
N VAL A 146 -12.95 -5.44 -5.57
CA VAL A 146 -14.22 -5.56 -4.84
C VAL A 146 -14.01 -6.44 -3.62
N VAL A 147 -14.28 -5.88 -2.44
CA VAL A 147 -14.17 -6.57 -1.14
C VAL A 147 -15.52 -7.10 -0.67
N LYS A 148 -16.60 -6.38 -0.96
CA LYS A 148 -17.95 -6.76 -0.56
C LYS A 148 -18.94 -6.36 -1.64
N CYS A 149 -19.91 -7.24 -1.92
CA CYS A 149 -21.11 -6.94 -2.69
C CYS A 149 -22.31 -7.17 -1.78
N ALA A 150 -23.20 -6.19 -1.65
CA ALA A 150 -24.36 -6.26 -0.78
C ALA A 150 -25.50 -5.39 -1.29
N LYS A 151 -26.70 -5.57 -0.72
CA LYS A 151 -27.85 -4.70 -0.95
C LYS A 151 -28.00 -3.75 0.25
N GLY A 152 -28.14 -2.47 -0.02
CA GLY A 152 -28.41 -1.44 0.96
C GLY A 152 -29.91 -1.25 1.23
N PRO A 153 -30.27 -0.19 1.96
CA PRO A 153 -31.66 0.18 2.17
C PRO A 153 -32.40 0.32 0.84
N ARG A 154 -33.68 -0.11 0.81
CA ARG A 154 -34.52 -0.14 -0.41
C ARG A 154 -34.01 -1.11 -1.50
N GLY A 155 -33.22 -2.11 -1.12
CA GLY A 155 -32.76 -3.15 -2.04
C GLY A 155 -31.70 -2.70 -3.05
N ILE A 156 -31.13 -1.51 -2.90
CA ILE A 156 -30.17 -0.93 -3.84
C ILE A 156 -28.85 -1.71 -3.75
N PRO A 157 -28.39 -2.37 -4.84
CA PRO A 157 -27.11 -3.07 -4.83
C PRO A 157 -25.94 -2.08 -4.77
N TYR A 158 -24.92 -2.43 -3.99
CA TYR A 158 -23.67 -1.69 -3.92
C TYR A 158 -22.47 -2.63 -3.76
N ILE A 159 -21.33 -2.18 -4.27
CA ILE A 159 -20.03 -2.80 -4.01
C ILE A 159 -19.18 -1.88 -3.12
N ALA A 160 -18.41 -2.49 -2.23
CA ALA A 160 -17.35 -1.84 -1.48
C ALA A 160 -15.99 -2.30 -1.99
N THR A 161 -15.10 -1.36 -2.25
CA THR A 161 -13.77 -1.61 -2.80
C THR A 161 -12.70 -1.62 -1.71
N HIS A 162 -11.51 -2.12 -2.05
CA HIS A 162 -10.37 -2.21 -1.13
C HIS A 162 -9.85 -0.85 -0.62
N ASP A 163 -10.05 0.22 -1.38
CA ASP A 163 -9.74 1.61 -1.00
C ASP A 163 -10.91 2.32 -0.29
N GLY A 164 -11.91 1.56 0.17
CA GLY A 164 -13.01 2.07 0.99
C GLY A 164 -14.07 2.87 0.22
N ARG A 165 -14.08 2.84 -1.12
CA ARG A 165 -15.18 3.42 -1.92
C ARG A 165 -16.39 2.52 -1.88
N THR A 166 -17.57 3.13 -1.94
CA THR A 166 -18.84 2.43 -2.13
C THR A 166 -19.47 2.91 -3.44
N ILE A 167 -19.69 1.98 -4.37
CA ILE A 167 -20.28 2.27 -5.68
C ILE A 167 -21.66 1.62 -5.74
N ARG A 168 -22.68 2.44 -6.02
CA ARG A 168 -24.08 2.03 -6.12
C ARG A 168 -24.42 1.61 -7.54
N PHE A 169 -25.39 0.72 -7.68
CA PHE A 169 -25.84 0.18 -8.97
C PHE A 169 -24.69 -0.41 -9.83
N PRO A 170 -23.86 -1.31 -9.27
CA PRO A 170 -22.87 -2.03 -10.07
C PRO A 170 -23.56 -3.00 -11.03
N ASP A 171 -22.85 -3.39 -12.09
CA ASP A 171 -23.27 -4.47 -12.97
C ASP A 171 -23.51 -5.77 -12.17
N PRO A 172 -24.63 -6.48 -12.37
CA PRO A 172 -24.95 -7.73 -11.66
C PRO A 172 -23.90 -8.84 -11.82
N MET A 173 -23.07 -8.81 -12.87
CA MET A 173 -22.01 -9.78 -13.11
C MET A 173 -20.79 -9.59 -12.20
N ILE A 174 -20.65 -8.43 -11.54
CA ILE A 174 -19.53 -8.12 -10.66
C ILE A 174 -19.67 -8.89 -9.34
N LYS A 175 -18.66 -9.69 -9.01
CA LYS A 175 -18.59 -10.49 -7.78
C LYS A 175 -17.46 -10.01 -6.87
N VAL A 176 -17.45 -10.56 -5.65
CA VAL A 176 -16.35 -10.34 -4.70
C VAL A 176 -15.05 -10.90 -5.28
N ASP A 177 -13.95 -10.19 -5.02
CA ASP A 177 -12.59 -10.44 -5.54
C ASP A 177 -12.35 -10.05 -7.00
N ASP A 178 -13.38 -9.66 -7.75
CA ASP A 178 -13.22 -9.05 -9.07
C ASP A 178 -12.59 -7.65 -8.95
N THR A 179 -12.01 -7.17 -10.05
CA THR A 179 -11.47 -5.81 -10.12
C THR A 179 -12.34 -4.96 -11.02
N VAL A 180 -12.78 -3.80 -10.52
CA VAL A 180 -13.49 -2.79 -11.30
C VAL A 180 -12.56 -1.65 -11.70
N MET A 181 -12.66 -1.18 -12.93
CA MET A 181 -12.00 0.01 -13.43
C MET A 181 -12.89 1.22 -13.14
N VAL A 182 -12.45 2.07 -12.23
CA VAL A 182 -13.20 3.24 -11.76
C VAL A 182 -12.65 4.49 -12.44
N ASP A 183 -13.55 5.27 -13.02
CA ASP A 183 -13.24 6.63 -13.47
C ASP A 183 -13.06 7.54 -12.24
N LEU A 184 -11.94 8.23 -12.18
CA LEU A 184 -11.61 9.10 -11.04
C LEU A 184 -12.41 10.40 -11.02
N GLU A 185 -12.92 10.87 -12.16
CA GLU A 185 -13.74 12.08 -12.25
C GLU A 185 -15.19 11.79 -11.86
N THR A 186 -15.80 10.78 -12.49
CA THR A 186 -17.23 10.49 -12.28
C THR A 186 -17.48 9.55 -11.10
N GLY A 187 -16.48 8.77 -10.69
CA GLY A 187 -16.61 7.74 -9.67
C GLY A 187 -17.43 6.51 -10.11
N LYS A 188 -17.78 6.41 -11.40
CA LYS A 188 -18.51 5.28 -11.98
C LYS A 188 -17.56 4.19 -12.46
N VAL A 189 -18.07 2.97 -12.57
CA VAL A 189 -17.34 1.83 -13.15
C VAL A 189 -17.38 1.93 -14.68
N LYS A 190 -16.22 1.88 -15.33
CA LYS A 190 -16.08 1.85 -16.80
C LYS A 190 -16.09 0.43 -17.35
N ASP A 191 -15.30 -0.45 -16.74
CA ASP A 191 -15.14 -1.85 -17.13
C ASP A 191 -14.81 -2.66 -15.86
N PHE A 192 -14.89 -3.99 -15.94
CA PHE A 192 -14.49 -4.87 -14.86
C PHE A 192 -13.79 -6.13 -15.39
N VAL A 193 -13.00 -6.76 -14.52
CA VAL A 193 -12.28 -8.00 -14.79
C VAL A 193 -12.64 -9.01 -13.72
N LYS A 194 -13.11 -10.17 -14.17
CA LYS A 194 -13.46 -11.28 -13.28
C LYS A 194 -12.22 -11.94 -12.69
N PHE A 195 -12.33 -12.37 -11.44
CA PHE A 195 -11.33 -13.21 -10.78
C PHE A 195 -11.47 -14.66 -11.25
N ASP A 196 -10.88 -14.93 -12.40
CA ASP A 196 -10.94 -16.24 -13.07
C ASP A 196 -9.59 -16.67 -13.66
N VAL A 197 -9.46 -17.96 -13.90
CA VAL A 197 -8.26 -18.58 -14.49
C VAL A 197 -7.97 -17.96 -15.85
N GLY A 198 -6.69 -17.71 -16.13
CA GLY A 198 -6.21 -17.08 -17.35
C GLY A 198 -6.06 -15.56 -17.26
N ASN A 199 -6.54 -14.90 -16.21
CA ASN A 199 -6.36 -13.45 -16.04
C ASN A 199 -5.05 -13.08 -15.35
N LEU A 200 -4.53 -11.90 -15.69
CA LEU A 200 -3.29 -11.36 -15.13
C LEU A 200 -3.53 -10.79 -13.73
N ILE A 201 -2.69 -11.19 -12.79
CA ILE A 201 -2.80 -10.81 -11.39
C ILE A 201 -1.48 -10.27 -10.84
N MET A 202 -1.59 -9.35 -9.89
CA MET A 202 -0.49 -8.89 -9.05
C MET A 202 -0.71 -9.36 -7.62
N SER A 203 0.35 -9.84 -6.99
CA SER A 203 0.35 -10.18 -5.57
C SER A 203 0.56 -8.92 -4.73
N THR A 204 -0.40 -8.59 -3.86
CA THR A 204 -0.38 -7.37 -3.02
C THR A 204 0.21 -7.60 -1.64
N GLY A 205 0.44 -8.84 -1.22
CA GLY A 205 0.95 -9.14 0.13
C GLY A 205 1.61 -10.52 0.26
N GLY A 206 2.24 -10.76 1.42
CA GLY A 206 2.99 -11.99 1.70
C GLY A 206 4.36 -12.03 1.02
N HIS A 207 4.98 -13.22 0.96
CA HIS A 207 6.34 -13.39 0.45
C HIS A 207 6.50 -13.05 -1.05
N ASN A 208 5.41 -13.23 -1.81
CA ASN A 208 5.37 -13.03 -3.26
C ASN A 208 4.87 -11.63 -3.66
N GLN A 209 4.83 -10.67 -2.74
CA GLN A 209 4.36 -9.30 -3.00
C GLN A 209 5.10 -8.64 -4.18
N GLY A 210 4.35 -7.96 -5.05
CA GLY A 210 4.88 -7.28 -6.24
C GLY A 210 5.14 -8.19 -7.44
N ARG A 211 4.96 -9.51 -7.31
CA ARG A 211 5.03 -10.44 -8.45
C ARG A 211 3.78 -10.35 -9.30
N VAL A 212 3.95 -10.49 -10.62
CA VAL A 212 2.87 -10.45 -11.61
C VAL A 212 2.91 -11.71 -12.47
N GLY A 213 1.78 -12.39 -12.57
CA GLY A 213 1.65 -13.57 -13.39
C GLY A 213 0.20 -13.88 -13.72
N VAL A 214 -0.01 -14.93 -14.51
CA VAL A 214 -1.33 -15.40 -14.91
C VAL A 214 -1.85 -16.36 -13.86
N LEU A 215 -3.11 -16.20 -13.49
CA LEU A 215 -3.81 -17.14 -12.62
C LEU A 215 -3.98 -18.48 -13.33
N HIS A 216 -3.36 -19.55 -12.81
CA HIS A 216 -3.37 -20.87 -13.43
C HIS A 216 -4.37 -21.83 -12.78
N HIS A 217 -4.38 -21.92 -11.45
CA HIS A 217 -5.23 -22.86 -10.72
C HIS A 217 -5.70 -22.25 -9.41
N ARG A 218 -6.92 -22.62 -8.99
CA ARG A 218 -7.55 -22.19 -7.74
C ARG A 218 -7.91 -23.41 -6.92
N GLU A 219 -7.24 -23.57 -5.79
CA GLU A 219 -7.52 -24.63 -4.83
C GLU A 219 -8.50 -24.11 -3.78
N LYS A 220 -9.69 -24.72 -3.74
CA LYS A 220 -10.74 -24.36 -2.81
C LYS A 220 -10.67 -25.25 -1.58
N HIS A 221 -10.50 -24.63 -0.42
CA HIS A 221 -10.55 -25.30 0.87
C HIS A 221 -11.76 -24.78 1.66
N PRO A 222 -12.88 -25.53 1.71
CA PRO A 222 -14.03 -25.14 2.52
C PRO A 222 -13.62 -24.92 3.99
N GLY A 223 -14.03 -23.79 4.57
CA GLY A 223 -13.68 -23.43 5.95
C GLY A 223 -12.27 -22.84 6.14
N SER A 224 -11.43 -22.80 5.10
CA SER A 224 -10.09 -22.20 5.13
C SER A 224 -9.90 -21.21 3.97
N THR A 225 -8.71 -20.61 3.88
CA THR A 225 -8.40 -19.66 2.81
C THR A 225 -8.10 -20.40 1.51
N GLU A 226 -8.79 -20.03 0.43
CA GLU A 226 -8.47 -20.48 -0.94
C GLU A 226 -6.99 -20.17 -1.28
N ILE A 227 -6.29 -21.18 -1.80
CA ILE A 227 -4.92 -21.08 -2.29
C ILE A 227 -4.96 -20.96 -3.80
N VAL A 228 -4.09 -20.12 -4.34
CA VAL A 228 -4.12 -19.75 -5.73
C VAL A 228 -2.72 -19.88 -6.32
N HIS A 229 -2.62 -20.61 -7.43
CA HIS A 229 -1.38 -20.85 -8.15
C HIS A 229 -1.27 -19.89 -9.33
N VAL A 230 -0.13 -19.22 -9.40
CA VAL A 230 0.17 -18.16 -10.35
C VAL A 230 1.41 -18.54 -11.13
N LYS A 231 1.37 -18.35 -12.44
CA LYS A 231 2.49 -18.60 -13.34
C LYS A 231 2.99 -17.26 -13.91
N ASP A 232 4.24 -16.92 -13.61
CA ASP A 232 4.89 -15.73 -14.18
C ASP A 232 5.15 -15.92 -15.69
N SER A 233 5.46 -14.82 -16.39
CA SER A 233 5.80 -14.86 -17.83
C SER A 233 7.06 -15.70 -18.15
N ARG A 234 7.96 -15.90 -17.19
CA ARG A 234 9.14 -16.79 -17.31
C ARG A 234 8.82 -18.27 -17.01
N GLY A 235 7.57 -18.60 -16.73
CA GLY A 235 7.14 -19.97 -16.41
C GLY A 235 7.30 -20.37 -14.93
N ASN A 236 7.89 -19.52 -14.09
CA ASN A 236 8.00 -19.75 -12.66
C ASN A 236 6.60 -19.78 -12.03
N VAL A 237 6.31 -20.83 -11.26
CA VAL A 237 5.03 -20.99 -10.55
C VAL A 237 5.21 -20.66 -9.08
N PHE A 238 4.25 -19.96 -8.50
CA PHE A 238 4.18 -19.72 -7.06
C PHE A 238 2.74 -19.72 -6.58
N ALA A 239 2.55 -19.92 -5.27
CA ALA A 239 1.24 -19.91 -4.63
C ALA A 239 1.09 -18.73 -3.67
N THR A 240 -0.13 -18.21 -3.57
CA THR A 240 -0.53 -17.21 -2.56
C THR A 240 -1.97 -17.44 -2.11
N ARG A 241 -2.34 -16.86 -0.97
CA ARG A 241 -3.74 -16.82 -0.53
C ARG A 241 -4.53 -15.88 -1.43
N LYS A 242 -5.78 -16.22 -1.74
CA LYS A 242 -6.72 -15.39 -2.52
C LYS A 242 -6.79 -13.92 -2.06
N GLY A 243 -6.73 -13.68 -0.75
CA GLY A 243 -6.77 -12.33 -0.18
C GLY A 243 -5.63 -11.42 -0.65
N ASN A 244 -4.46 -11.99 -0.96
CA ASN A 244 -3.27 -11.26 -1.40
C ASN A 244 -3.21 -11.08 -2.92
N ILE A 245 -4.28 -11.40 -3.64
CA ILE A 245 -4.33 -11.31 -5.10
C ILE A 245 -5.17 -10.13 -5.53
N PHE A 246 -4.69 -9.46 -6.57
CA PHE A 246 -5.38 -8.37 -7.24
C PHE A 246 -5.34 -8.59 -8.74
N VAL A 247 -6.49 -8.63 -9.40
CA VAL A 247 -6.57 -8.80 -10.86
C VAL A 247 -6.26 -7.48 -11.54
N ILE A 248 -5.30 -7.48 -12.46
CA ILE A 248 -4.81 -6.27 -13.14
C ILE A 248 -5.04 -6.29 -14.65
N GLY A 249 -5.47 -7.41 -15.23
CA GLY A 249 -5.56 -7.56 -16.68
C GLY A 249 -6.47 -8.71 -17.14
N LYS A 250 -6.94 -8.61 -18.38
CA LYS A 250 -7.68 -9.67 -19.09
C LYS A 250 -6.67 -10.50 -19.89
N GLY A 251 -6.64 -11.81 -19.67
CA GLY A 251 -5.61 -12.65 -20.30
C GLY A 251 -4.20 -12.23 -19.89
N ASN A 252 -3.30 -12.10 -20.86
CA ASN A 252 -1.92 -11.61 -20.67
C ASN A 252 -1.78 -10.08 -20.76
N LYS A 253 -2.85 -9.34 -21.07
CA LYS A 253 -2.78 -7.89 -21.29
C LYS A 253 -3.10 -7.14 -19.99
N PRO A 254 -2.14 -6.39 -19.41
CA PRO A 254 -2.40 -5.56 -18.25
C PRO A 254 -3.27 -4.35 -18.64
N LEU A 255 -4.18 -3.94 -17.73
CA LEU A 255 -4.96 -2.71 -17.86
C LEU A 255 -4.23 -1.47 -17.34
N ILE A 256 -3.06 -1.65 -16.72
CA ILE A 256 -2.21 -0.59 -16.18
C ILE A 256 -0.78 -0.77 -16.66
N SER A 257 0.00 0.31 -16.68
CA SER A 257 1.43 0.22 -16.94
C SER A 257 2.14 -0.47 -15.77
N LEU A 258 3.09 -1.36 -16.10
CA LEU A 258 3.86 -2.10 -15.10
C LEU A 258 5.23 -1.44 -14.83
N PRO A 259 5.77 -1.54 -13.60
CA PRO A 259 7.13 -1.11 -13.31
C PRO A 259 8.19 -1.86 -14.13
N LYS A 260 9.45 -1.38 -14.08
CA LYS A 260 10.59 -1.83 -14.90
C LYS A 260 10.72 -3.35 -15.05
N ASP A 261 10.60 -4.10 -13.95
CA ASP A 261 10.79 -5.56 -13.93
C ASP A 261 9.54 -6.36 -14.35
N LYS A 262 8.45 -5.68 -14.72
CA LYS A 262 7.14 -6.27 -15.10
C LYS A 262 6.60 -7.30 -14.10
N GLY A 263 7.01 -7.22 -12.83
CA GLY A 263 6.60 -8.17 -11.78
C GLY A 263 7.40 -9.48 -11.75
N ILE A 264 8.51 -9.59 -12.47
CA ILE A 264 9.32 -10.82 -12.52
C ILE A 264 10.36 -10.83 -11.40
N LYS A 265 10.26 -11.81 -10.48
CA LYS A 265 11.24 -11.98 -9.38
C LYS A 265 12.42 -12.82 -9.84
N LYS A 266 13.49 -12.14 -10.26
CA LYS A 266 14.79 -12.76 -10.53
C LYS A 266 15.39 -13.38 -9.27
N THR A 267 16.11 -14.49 -9.45
CA THR A 267 16.82 -15.16 -8.35
C THR A 267 17.98 -14.29 -7.84
N ILE A 268 18.55 -14.65 -6.69
CA ILE A 268 19.69 -13.91 -6.13
C ILE A 268 20.90 -14.01 -7.05
N LEU A 269 21.14 -15.20 -7.63
CA LEU A 269 22.23 -15.45 -8.57
C LEU A 269 22.09 -14.64 -9.85
N GLU A 270 20.88 -14.58 -10.43
CA GLU A 270 20.61 -13.76 -11.62
C GLU A 270 20.87 -12.27 -11.35
N LYS A 271 20.47 -11.76 -10.18
CA LYS A 271 20.73 -10.37 -9.81
C LYS A 271 22.21 -10.09 -9.59
N ALA A 272 22.94 -11.03 -9.01
CA ALA A 272 24.39 -10.91 -8.83
C ALA A 272 25.10 -10.89 -10.19
N ALA A 273 24.73 -11.78 -11.10
CA ALA A 273 25.26 -11.81 -12.46
C ALA A 273 24.96 -10.51 -13.22
N GLU A 274 23.72 -10.00 -13.16
CA GLU A 274 23.38 -8.72 -13.79
C GLU A 274 24.13 -7.54 -13.17
N SER A 275 24.32 -7.53 -11.85
CA SER A 275 25.08 -6.47 -11.19
C SER A 275 26.56 -6.51 -11.58
N ASN A 276 27.15 -7.70 -11.70
CA ASN A 276 28.55 -7.88 -12.06
C ASN A 276 28.78 -7.55 -13.54
N ALA A 277 27.85 -7.90 -14.43
CA ALA A 277 27.93 -7.55 -15.85
C ALA A 277 27.80 -6.05 -16.14
N LEU A 278 27.23 -5.28 -15.20
CA LEU A 278 27.11 -3.83 -15.31
C LEU A 278 28.34 -3.08 -14.76
N LEU A 279 29.25 -3.77 -14.07
CA LEU A 279 30.53 -3.20 -13.69
C LEU A 279 31.44 -3.30 -14.92
N PRO A 280 32.04 -2.18 -15.39
CA PRO A 280 33.09 -2.27 -16.39
C PRO A 280 34.21 -3.15 -15.83
N GLU A 281 34.73 -4.08 -16.63
CA GLU A 281 35.93 -4.83 -16.27
C GLU A 281 37.03 -3.80 -15.92
N VAL A 282 37.47 -3.83 -14.67
CA VAL A 282 38.56 -2.99 -14.15
C VAL A 282 39.88 -3.65 -14.50
#